data_AF-X1LD92-F1
#
_entry.id   AF-X1LD92-F1
#
_cell.length_a   1.000
_cell.length_b   1.000
_cell.length_c   1.000
_cell.angle_alpha   90.00
_cell.angle_beta   90.00
_cell.angle_gamma   90.00
#
_symmetry.space_group_name_H-M   'P 1'
#
loop_
_entity.id
_entity.type
_entity.pdbx_description
1 polymer ?
#
loop_
_entity_poly.entity_id
_entity_poly.type
_entity_poly.pdbx_seq_one_letter_code
_entity_poly.pdbx_strand_id
1 'polypeptide(L)' 'AGGIYKQSSDFITLSQASRTWRGMTIDSGGTVFTCDYGGDIYKQVSGTTPFVALSQTTRAWRDMTVDSGGTVYAIV' A
#
# COMPACT_ATOMS: atom_id res chain seq x y z
N ALA A 1 9.20 -7.62 9.98
CA ALA A 1 7.86 -7.02 9.81
C ALA A 1 7.93 -5.58 10.32
N GLY A 2 7.33 -4.63 9.58
CA GLY A 2 7.38 -3.19 9.86
C GLY A 2 6.03 -2.52 9.67
N GLY A 3 5.96 -1.21 9.90
CA GLY A 3 4.76 -0.39 9.71
C GLY A 3 4.78 0.41 8.41
N ILE A 4 3.68 1.13 8.16
CA ILE A 4 3.60 2.16 7.13
C ILE A 4 3.69 3.52 7.82
N TYR A 5 4.51 4.42 7.27
CA TYR A 5 4.78 5.74 7.84
C TYR A 5 4.46 6.84 6.84
N LYS A 6 4.01 7.99 7.34
CA LYS A 6 3.72 9.19 6.54
C LYS A 6 4.46 10.38 7.13
N GLN A 7 5.01 11.24 6.27
CA GLN A 7 5.64 12.49 6.70
C GLN A 7 4.58 13.56 6.99
N SER A 8 4.70 14.23 8.14
CA SER A 8 4.00 15.49 8.44
C SER A 8 5.02 16.57 8.80
N SER A 9 5.69 16.40 9.94
CA SER A 9 6.91 17.11 10.35
C SER A 9 8.02 16.12 10.70
N ASP A 10 7.62 14.93 11.18
CA ASP A 10 8.40 13.70 11.30
C ASP A 10 7.65 12.55 10.60
N PHE A 11 8.25 11.36 10.55
CA PHE A 11 7.56 10.14 10.11
C PHE A 11 6.67 9.59 11.23
N ILE A 12 5.36 9.69 11.05
CA ILE A 12 4.38 9.10 11.95
C ILE A 12 3.89 7.76 11.40
N THR A 13 3.68 6.79 12.30
CA THR A 13 3.05 5.52 11.93
C THR A 13 1.58 5.74 11.57
N LEU A 14 1.08 5.03 10.56
CA LEU A 14 -0.34 4.98 10.21
C LEU A 14 -1.09 3.85 10.95
N SER A 15 -0.50 3.34 12.03
CA SER A 15 -1.07 2.31 12.93
C SER A 15 -1.59 1.07 12.20
N GLN A 16 -0.93 0.69 11.11
CA GLN A 16 -1.23 -0.54 10.38
C GLN A 16 -0.67 -1.77 11.09
N ALA A 17 -1.31 -2.91 10.84
CA ALA A 17 -0.78 -4.19 11.30
C ALA A 17 0.67 -4.36 10.82
N SER A 18 1.52 -4.92 11.67
CA SER A 18 2.90 -5.22 11.30
C SER A 18 2.91 -6.33 10.26
N ARG A 19 3.48 -6.04 9.09
CA ARG A 19 3.54 -6.96 7.95
C ARG A 19 4.89 -6.90 7.26
N THR A 20 5.07 -7.71 6.23
CA THR A 20 6.25 -7.63 5.36
C THR A 20 5.88 -6.76 4.16
N TRP A 21 5.55 -5.49 4.45
CA TRP A 21 5.24 -4.49 3.44
C TRP A 21 6.39 -4.37 2.42
N ARG A 22 6.04 -4.29 1.13
CA ARG A 22 7.00 -4.18 0.03
C ARG A 22 6.74 -2.94 -0.83
N GLY A 23 6.19 -3.11 -2.03
CA GLY A 23 5.92 -2.03 -2.96
C GLY A 23 4.83 -1.07 -2.49
N MET A 24 4.91 0.17 -2.98
CA MET A 24 3.90 1.20 -2.79
C MET A 24 3.83 2.09 -4.03
N THR A 25 2.61 2.46 -4.44
CA THR A 25 2.37 3.44 -5.50
C THR A 25 1.20 4.35 -5.12
N ILE A 26 1.04 5.48 -5.80
CA ILE A 26 -0.04 6.45 -5.57
C ILE A 26 -0.62 6.89 -6.91
N ASP A 27 -1.95 6.82 -7.05
CA ASP A 27 -2.62 7.34 -8.25
C ASP A 27 -2.73 8.88 -8.23
N SER A 28 -3.15 9.49 -9.34
CA SER A 28 -3.33 10.94 -9.45
C SER A 28 -4.47 11.49 -8.56
N GLY A 29 -5.35 10.62 -8.06
CA GLY A 29 -6.40 10.96 -7.11
C GLY A 29 -5.94 10.94 -5.64
N GLY A 30 -4.69 10.52 -5.39
CA GLY A 30 -4.13 10.41 -4.05
C GLY A 30 -4.47 9.10 -3.33
N THR A 31 -5.00 8.09 -4.03
CA THR A 31 -5.15 6.74 -3.47
C THR A 31 -3.79 6.06 -3.44
N VAL A 32 -3.36 5.69 -2.23
CA VAL A 32 -2.11 4.95 -2.05
C VAL A 32 -2.42 3.46 -2.06
N PHE A 33 -1.65 2.69 -2.81
CA PHE A 33 -1.69 1.23 -2.84
C PHE A 33 -0.37 0.68 -2.32
N THR A 34 -0.41 -0.42 -1.59
CA THR A 34 0.78 -1.14 -1.11
C THR A 34 0.49 -2.63 -1.00
N CYS A 35 1.54 -3.45 -0.92
CA CYS A 35 1.41 -4.90 -0.86
C CYS A 35 2.24 -5.53 0.25
N ASP A 36 1.73 -6.66 0.75
CA ASP A 36 2.39 -7.50 1.74
C ASP A 36 2.99 -8.75 1.09
N TYR A 37 4.24 -9.04 1.41
CA TYR A 37 4.90 -10.28 0.97
C TYR A 37 4.30 -11.48 1.72
N GLY A 38 3.57 -12.32 0.99
CA GLY A 38 2.83 -13.45 1.56
C GLY A 38 1.44 -13.06 2.07
N GLY A 39 0.90 -11.93 1.60
CA GLY A 39 -0.40 -11.40 2.00
C GLY A 39 -1.17 -10.82 0.81
N ASP A 40 -1.76 -9.65 1.04
CA ASP A 40 -2.72 -9.01 0.13
C ASP A 40 -2.16 -7.68 -0.44
N ILE A 41 -2.94 -7.05 -1.31
CA ILE A 41 -2.82 -5.66 -1.71
C ILE A 41 -3.79 -4.83 -0.87
N TYR A 42 -3.34 -3.67 -0.41
CA TYR A 42 -4.08 -2.78 0.45
C TYR A 42 -4.13 -1.39 -0.16
N LYS A 43 -5.21 -0.64 0.10
CA LYS A 43 -5.35 0.75 -0.35
C LYS A 43 -5.76 1.70 0.76
N GLN A 44 -5.36 2.96 0.64
CA GLN A 44 -5.78 4.07 1.49
C GLN A 44 -6.28 5.22 0.62
N VAL A 45 -7.47 5.75 0.93
CA VAL A 45 -8.03 6.92 0.24
C VAL A 45 -7.82 8.15 1.12
N SER A 46 -7.30 9.22 0.53
CA SER A 46 -7.11 10.54 1.18
C SER A 46 -6.16 10.58 2.38
N GLY A 47 -5.31 9.57 2.58
CA GLY A 47 -4.17 9.63 3.50
C GLY A 47 -4.48 9.79 5.00
N THR A 48 -5.75 9.70 5.40
CA THR A 48 -6.24 9.87 6.79
C THR A 48 -6.93 8.63 7.35
N THR A 49 -7.31 7.68 6.49
CA THR A 49 -7.99 6.44 6.86
C THR A 49 -7.00 5.27 6.95
N PRO A 50 -7.29 4.18 7.68
CA PRO A 50 -6.45 2.98 7.63
C PRO A 50 -6.33 2.39 6.21
N PHE A 51 -5.25 1.66 5.95
CA PHE A 51 -5.15 0.83 4.74
C PHE A 51 -6.15 -0.32 4.83
N VAL A 52 -6.93 -0.53 3.77
CA VAL A 52 -7.96 -1.56 3.67
C VAL A 52 -7.53 -2.61 2.65
N ALA A 53 -7.66 -3.89 3.02
CA ALA A 53 -7.33 -5.02 2.16
C ALA A 53 -8.27 -5.12 0.95
N LEU A 54 -7.72 -5.45 -0.22
CA LEU A 54 -8.49 -5.64 -1.46
C LEU A 54 -8.93 -7.09 -1.69
N SER A 55 -8.65 -7.98 -0.74
CA SER A 55 -9.03 -9.41 -0.79
C SER A 55 -8.48 -10.12 -2.03
N GLN A 56 -7.25 -9.79 -2.42
CA GLN A 56 -6.54 -10.51 -3.46
C GLN A 56 -6.08 -11.88 -2.96
N THR A 57 -5.82 -12.78 -3.91
CA THR A 57 -5.18 -14.06 -3.58
C THR A 57 -3.86 -13.81 -2.86
N THR A 58 -3.61 -14.57 -1.79
CA THR A 58 -2.34 -14.54 -1.08
C THR A 58 -1.19 -14.87 -2.01
N ARG A 59 -0.25 -13.93 -2.17
CA ARG A 59 0.95 -14.09 -3.00
C ARG A 59 2.14 -13.41 -2.36
N ALA A 60 3.33 -13.72 -2.89
CA ALA A 60 4.57 -13.05 -2.55
C ALA A 60 4.69 -11.68 -3.24
N TRP A 61 3.70 -10.79 -3.09
CA TRP A 61 3.71 -9.48 -3.75
C TRP A 61 5.00 -8.70 -3.43
N ARG A 62 5.64 -8.14 -4.47
CA ARG A 62 6.96 -7.51 -4.37
C ARG A 62 6.95 -6.03 -4.68
N ASP A 63 6.32 -5.64 -5.78
CA ASP A 63 6.35 -4.25 -6.22
C ASP A 63 5.11 -3.89 -7.02
N MET A 64 4.87 -2.58 -7.18
CA MET A 64 3.67 -2.04 -7.81
C MET A 64 3.96 -0.74 -8.56
N THR A 65 3.20 -0.49 -9.63
CA THR A 65 3.19 0.80 -10.33
C THR A 65 1.75 1.16 -10.73
N VAL A 66 1.53 2.40 -11.15
CA VAL A 66 0.22 2.89 -11.62
C VAL A 66 0.40 3.69 -12.89
N ASP A 67 -0.50 3.52 -13.85
CA ASP A 67 -0.54 4.33 -15.07
C ASP A 67 -1.27 5.67 -14.85
N SER A 68 -1.26 6.53 -15.87
CA SER A 68 -1.96 7.82 -15.83
C SER A 68 -3.49 7.72 -15.80
N GLY A 69 -4.04 6.53 -16.09
CA GLY A 69 -5.48 6.24 -16.00
C GLY A 69 -5.91 5.72 -14.62
N GLY A 70 -4.98 5.48 -13.71
CA GLY A 70 -5.25 4.90 -12.39
C GLY A 70 -5.25 3.37 -12.36
N THR A 71 -4.83 2.70 -13.44
CA THR A 71 -4.66 1.25 -13.45
C THR A 71 -3.41 0.86 -12.69
N VAL A 72 -3.57 0.01 -11.67
CA VAL A 72 -2.48 -0.47 -10.83
C VAL A 72 -1.98 -1.82 -11.32
N TYR A 73 -0.67 -1.94 -11.54
CA TYR A 73 0.02 -3.17 -11.90
C TYR A 73 0.89 -3.63 -10.74
N ALA A 74 0.95 -4.94 -10.48
CA ALA A 74 1.71 -5.52 -9.39
C ALA A 74 2.46 -6.78 -9.82
N ILE A 75 3.61 -7.04 -9.20
CA ILE A 75 4.44 -8.22 -9.45
C ILE A 75 4.60 -9.06 -8.17
N VAL A 76 4.91 -10.35 -8.34
CA VAL A 76 5.17 -11.35 -7.28
C VAL A 76 6.59 -11.92 -7.39
#